data_AF-A0A2N2GLG0-F1
#
_entry.id   AF-A0A2N2GLG0-F1
#
_cell.length_a   1.000
_cell.length_b   1.000
_cell.length_c   1.000
_cell.angle_alpha   90.00
_cell.angle_beta   90.00
_cell.angle_gamma   90.00
#
_symmetry.space_group_name_H-M   'P 1'
#
loop_
_entity.id
_entity.type
_entity.pdbx_description
1 polymer ?
#
loop_
_entity_poly.entity_id
_entity_poly.type
_entity_poly.pdbx_seq_one_letter_code
_entity_poly.pdbx_strand_id
1 'polypeptide(L)'
;MMRAPLFFLSFTLSILIASAPARAQNLLVDGNTVTMGGIHHYGSITVVNGGVIKVTPFNGTDRVNTGNLQLVAASIYVDATSSIIATGSGYQPLLCQNGTGPAATPLSGGRGGCAVRDSGGGGAHFGGGGRGTRDCPGGICTFPHDWEENCGTYAGGTTCTTIAACYDGDGLPTVAGQPYTHSIYNIEFGASGGDAGCRDGDGWSAPVCMVAGPGGGRIVLAAVTPLGTGVLDIRGQIVAEGRRGCGIKNDSAGGGAGGSVLLASDNVNIGQSAVISAAGGIGGNTQPYPAGECPACGQTSGTCDDCGGGGGGGIVSVLSGAPAVIHQLAEFKVGGAAGGVCSCAGEAGGGAGELQ
;
A
#
# COMPACT_ATOMS: atom_id res chain seq x y z
N MET A 1 82.95 -41.69 -22.09
CA MET A 1 81.55 -42.09 -22.30
C MET A 1 80.68 -41.31 -21.31
N MET A 2 80.15 -40.16 -21.73
CA MET A 2 79.23 -39.35 -20.92
C MET A 2 77.81 -39.50 -21.49
N ARG A 3 76.87 -39.99 -20.69
CA ARG A 3 75.44 -40.04 -21.02
C ARG A 3 74.77 -38.78 -20.46
N ALA A 4 74.21 -37.95 -21.34
CA ALA A 4 73.37 -36.82 -20.98
C ALA A 4 71.91 -37.29 -20.86
N PRO A 5 71.17 -36.90 -19.80
CA PRO A 5 69.74 -37.20 -19.69
C PRO A 5 68.91 -36.15 -20.46
N LEU A 6 68.05 -36.61 -21.36
CA LEU A 6 66.99 -35.80 -21.96
C LEU A 6 65.90 -35.54 -20.92
N PHE A 7 65.71 -34.28 -20.53
CA PHE A 7 64.53 -33.81 -19.81
C PHE A 7 63.40 -33.53 -20.79
N PHE A 8 62.35 -34.37 -20.77
CA PHE A 8 61.08 -34.10 -21.44
C PHE A 8 60.28 -33.11 -20.59
N LEU A 9 60.23 -31.85 -21.00
CA LEU A 9 59.38 -30.82 -20.40
C LEU A 9 57.97 -30.96 -21.00
N SER A 10 57.09 -31.68 -20.33
CA SER A 10 55.68 -31.80 -20.71
C SER A 10 54.95 -30.49 -20.36
N PHE A 11 54.73 -29.64 -21.36
CA PHE A 11 53.97 -28.40 -21.23
C PHE A 11 52.47 -28.74 -21.22
N THR A 12 51.91 -29.04 -20.05
CA THR A 12 50.45 -29.10 -19.86
C THR A 12 49.89 -27.68 -20.00
N LEU A 13 49.39 -27.37 -21.19
CA LEU A 13 48.59 -26.18 -21.47
C LEU A 13 47.23 -26.34 -20.77
N SER A 14 47.18 -25.98 -19.49
CA SER A 14 45.94 -25.84 -18.75
C SER A 14 45.14 -24.69 -19.36
N ILE A 15 44.17 -25.03 -20.20
CA ILE A 15 43.15 -24.08 -20.69
C ILE A 15 42.36 -23.65 -19.45
N LEU A 16 42.74 -22.51 -18.87
CA LEU A 16 41.88 -21.74 -17.98
C LEU A 16 40.69 -21.29 -18.82
N ILE A 17 39.66 -22.14 -18.87
CA ILE A 17 38.33 -21.73 -19.28
C ILE A 17 37.90 -20.74 -18.20
N ALA A 18 38.19 -19.45 -18.43
CA ALA A 18 37.64 -18.38 -17.63
C ALA A 18 36.13 -18.51 -17.77
N SER A 19 35.47 -19.07 -16.75
CA SER A 19 34.03 -19.05 -16.62
C SER A 19 33.61 -17.59 -16.69
N ALA A 20 33.15 -17.15 -17.86
CA ALA A 20 32.56 -15.83 -18.00
C ALA A 20 31.47 -15.75 -16.93
N PRO A 21 31.50 -14.74 -16.04
CA PRO A 21 30.49 -14.63 -15.00
C PRO A 21 29.12 -14.66 -15.68
N ALA A 22 28.25 -15.58 -15.24
CA ALA A 22 26.91 -15.69 -15.77
C ALA A 22 26.26 -14.30 -15.68
N ARG A 23 25.98 -13.70 -16.83
CA ARG A 23 25.29 -12.42 -16.86
C ARG A 23 23.93 -12.61 -16.21
N ALA A 24 23.62 -11.76 -15.23
CA ALA A 24 22.29 -11.73 -14.64
C ALA A 24 21.27 -11.55 -15.77
N GLN A 25 20.15 -12.27 -15.67
CA GLN A 25 19.07 -12.19 -16.64
C GLN A 25 18.51 -10.76 -16.69
N ASN A 26 18.01 -10.33 -17.84
CA ASN A 26 17.29 -9.07 -17.96
C ASN A 26 15.77 -9.32 -17.84
N LEU A 27 15.05 -8.40 -17.20
CA LEU A 27 13.59 -8.39 -17.18
C LEU A 27 13.08 -7.39 -18.22
N LEU A 28 12.28 -7.87 -19.17
CA LEU A 28 11.54 -7.05 -20.12
C LEU A 28 10.04 -7.32 -19.95
N VAL A 29 9.27 -6.27 -19.69
CA VAL A 29 7.81 -6.28 -19.62
C VAL A 29 7.31 -5.34 -20.72
N ASP A 30 6.80 -5.92 -21.80
CA ASP A 30 6.51 -5.23 -23.06
C ASP A 30 5.04 -5.47 -23.46
N GLY A 31 4.19 -4.46 -23.22
CA GLY A 31 2.76 -4.52 -23.52
C GLY A 31 1.96 -5.61 -22.77
N ASN A 32 2.59 -6.32 -21.83
CA ASN A 32 1.98 -7.37 -21.05
C ASN A 32 1.94 -7.04 -19.56
N THR A 33 1.15 -7.80 -18.81
CA THR A 33 1.11 -7.73 -17.34
C THR A 33 1.82 -8.94 -16.74
N VAL A 34 2.71 -8.69 -15.78
CA VAL A 34 3.32 -9.71 -14.93
C VAL A 34 2.95 -9.47 -13.46
N THR A 35 2.78 -10.53 -12.68
CA THR A 35 2.54 -10.44 -11.24
C THR A 35 3.72 -11.02 -10.48
N MET A 36 4.25 -10.28 -9.52
CA MET A 36 5.44 -10.68 -8.76
C MET A 36 5.42 -10.13 -7.34
N GLY A 37 6.15 -10.79 -6.45
CA GLY A 37 6.51 -10.27 -5.13
C GLY A 37 7.86 -10.84 -4.72
N GLY A 38 8.42 -10.36 -3.62
CA GLY A 38 9.75 -10.75 -3.16
C GLY A 38 10.86 -9.86 -3.72
N ILE A 39 12.09 -10.38 -3.65
CA ILE A 39 13.31 -9.67 -4.06
C ILE A 39 13.86 -10.33 -5.32
N HIS A 40 14.08 -9.53 -6.36
CA HIS A 40 14.58 -10.01 -7.66
C HIS A 40 15.81 -9.22 -8.09
N HIS A 41 16.81 -9.95 -8.61
CA HIS A 41 18.05 -9.40 -9.12
C HIS A 41 18.15 -9.62 -10.63
N TYR A 42 18.37 -8.56 -11.39
CA TYR A 42 18.51 -8.58 -12.85
C TYR A 42 19.74 -7.79 -13.30
N GLY A 43 20.15 -8.00 -14.55
CA GLY A 43 21.14 -7.13 -15.21
C GLY A 43 20.55 -5.75 -15.49
N SER A 44 19.39 -5.75 -16.16
CA SER A 44 18.56 -4.57 -16.41
C SER A 44 17.07 -4.91 -16.29
N ILE A 45 16.26 -3.90 -15.96
CA ILE A 45 14.80 -3.99 -15.97
C ILE A 45 14.25 -2.92 -16.92
N THR A 46 13.30 -3.32 -17.77
CA THR A 46 12.65 -2.43 -18.73
C THR A 46 11.16 -2.74 -18.78
N VAL A 47 10.33 -1.73 -18.50
CA VAL A 47 8.87 -1.80 -18.57
C VAL A 47 8.40 -0.78 -19.62
N VAL A 48 7.84 -1.28 -20.73
CA VAL A 48 7.57 -0.48 -21.94
C VAL A 48 6.26 -0.84 -22.63
N ASN A 49 5.78 0.06 -23.50
CA ASN A 49 4.63 -0.12 -24.39
C ASN A 49 3.34 -0.55 -23.66
N GLY A 50 3.07 0.05 -22.50
CA GLY A 50 1.93 -0.33 -21.66
C GLY A 50 2.20 -1.55 -20.76
N GLY A 51 3.47 -1.91 -20.56
CA GLY A 51 3.87 -2.97 -19.65
C GLY A 51 3.44 -2.67 -18.21
N VAL A 52 3.00 -3.71 -17.50
CA VAL A 52 2.54 -3.58 -16.11
C VAL A 52 3.17 -4.65 -15.24
N ILE A 53 3.82 -4.23 -14.15
CA ILE A 53 4.21 -5.13 -13.06
C ILE A 53 3.22 -4.94 -11.91
N LYS A 54 2.46 -5.97 -11.56
CA LYS A 54 1.57 -5.98 -10.40
C LYS A 54 2.25 -6.67 -9.21
N VAL A 55 2.14 -6.07 -8.04
CA VAL A 55 2.61 -6.68 -6.79
C VAL A 55 1.60 -7.72 -6.32
N THR A 56 2.08 -8.91 -5.94
CA THR A 56 1.25 -9.93 -5.28
C THR A 56 0.70 -9.38 -3.96
N PRO A 57 -0.62 -9.35 -3.72
CA PRO A 57 -1.19 -8.84 -2.47
C PRO A 57 -0.73 -9.63 -1.23
N PHE A 58 -0.55 -8.94 -0.10
CA PHE A 58 -0.16 -9.55 1.17
C PHE A 58 -1.15 -10.64 1.59
N ASN A 59 -0.65 -11.81 1.95
CA ASN A 59 -1.49 -12.95 2.33
C ASN A 59 -1.80 -13.03 3.84
N GLY A 60 -1.39 -12.02 4.62
CA GLY A 60 -1.56 -12.01 6.07
C GLY A 60 -0.38 -12.61 6.86
N THR A 61 0.59 -13.26 6.19
CA THR A 61 1.71 -13.95 6.86
C THR A 61 3.07 -13.64 6.23
N ASP A 62 3.22 -13.76 4.91
CA ASP A 62 4.50 -13.63 4.21
C ASP A 62 4.77 -12.18 3.78
N ARG A 63 5.41 -11.41 4.67
CA ARG A 63 5.75 -10.01 4.38
C ARG A 63 6.85 -9.87 3.31
N VAL A 64 7.58 -10.92 2.99
CA VAL A 64 8.71 -10.84 2.04
C VAL A 64 8.21 -11.00 0.62
N ASN A 65 7.45 -12.05 0.35
CA ASN A 65 7.04 -12.40 -1.02
C ASN A 65 5.63 -11.89 -1.38
N THR A 66 4.87 -11.38 -0.41
CA THR A 66 3.55 -10.83 -0.64
C THR A 66 3.42 -9.44 -0.03
N GLY A 67 2.71 -8.56 -0.73
CA GLY A 67 2.62 -7.13 -0.45
C GLY A 67 3.91 -6.34 -0.65
N ASN A 68 5.01 -7.01 -0.99
CA ASN A 68 6.34 -6.42 -1.16
C ASN A 68 6.95 -6.84 -2.49
N LEU A 69 7.46 -5.87 -3.24
CA LEU A 69 8.28 -6.08 -4.43
C LEU A 69 9.57 -5.26 -4.33
N GLN A 70 10.70 -5.93 -4.48
CA GLN A 70 12.02 -5.30 -4.58
C GLN A 70 12.69 -5.72 -5.88
N LEU A 71 13.06 -4.74 -6.68
CA LEU A 71 13.70 -4.92 -7.98
C LEU A 71 15.08 -4.29 -7.93
N VAL A 72 16.12 -5.13 -8.11
CA VAL A 72 17.53 -4.72 -8.06
C VAL A 72 18.17 -4.96 -9.42
N ALA A 73 18.70 -3.92 -10.05
CA ALA A 73 19.40 -4.04 -11.34
C ALA A 73 20.37 -2.89 -11.56
N ALA A 74 21.33 -3.02 -12.50
CA ALA A 74 22.22 -1.90 -12.82
C ALA A 74 21.47 -0.76 -13.52
N SER A 75 20.43 -1.07 -14.29
CA SER A 75 19.55 -0.09 -14.89
C SER A 75 18.08 -0.51 -14.78
N ILE A 76 17.23 0.47 -14.45
CA ILE A 76 15.78 0.30 -14.38
C ILE A 76 15.13 1.42 -15.18
N TYR A 77 14.33 1.06 -16.18
CA TYR A 77 13.60 1.99 -17.02
C TYR A 77 12.10 1.65 -17.04
N VAL A 78 11.25 2.65 -16.78
CA VAL A 78 9.79 2.56 -16.90
C VAL A 78 9.33 3.67 -17.83
N ASP A 79 8.85 3.33 -19.03
CA ASP A 79 8.41 4.34 -20.00
C ASP A 79 7.11 5.04 -19.59
N ALA A 80 6.77 6.13 -20.29
CA ALA A 80 5.62 6.97 -19.97
C ALA A 80 4.25 6.26 -20.03
N THR A 81 4.18 5.10 -20.69
CA THR A 81 2.93 4.34 -20.85
C THR A 81 2.80 3.18 -19.87
N SER A 82 3.86 2.90 -19.11
CA SER A 82 4.01 1.68 -18.32
C SER A 82 3.88 1.94 -16.82
N SER A 83 3.70 0.87 -16.05
CA SER A 83 3.46 0.99 -14.61
C SER A 83 3.99 -0.16 -13.76
N ILE A 84 4.33 0.16 -12.51
CA ILE A 84 4.53 -0.81 -11.42
C ILE A 84 3.49 -0.48 -10.34
N ILE A 85 2.61 -1.44 -10.05
CA ILE A 85 1.38 -1.23 -9.28
C ILE A 85 1.33 -2.17 -8.07
N ALA A 86 1.28 -1.59 -6.89
CA ALA A 86 1.04 -2.21 -5.60
C ALA A 86 -0.24 -1.69 -4.91
N THR A 87 -1.15 -1.06 -5.66
CA THR A 87 -2.42 -0.54 -5.14
C THR A 87 -3.24 -1.64 -4.46
N GLY A 88 -3.58 -1.45 -3.18
CA GLY A 88 -4.33 -2.45 -2.40
C GLY A 88 -3.57 -3.76 -2.13
N SER A 89 -2.25 -3.78 -2.33
CA SER A 89 -1.44 -4.99 -2.15
C SER A 89 -0.86 -5.14 -0.73
N GLY A 90 -1.07 -4.16 0.15
CA GLY A 90 -0.63 -4.15 1.54
C GLY A 90 -1.54 -4.99 2.43
N TYR A 91 -1.76 -4.56 3.68
CA TYR A 91 -2.64 -5.28 4.61
C TYR A 91 -4.06 -5.41 4.04
N GLN A 92 -4.64 -6.60 4.20
CA GLN A 92 -5.92 -6.96 3.62
C GLN A 92 -7.05 -6.84 4.65
N PRO A 93 -8.23 -6.34 4.25
CA PRO A 93 -9.35 -6.18 5.16
C PRO A 93 -9.89 -7.52 5.67
N LEU A 94 -10.66 -7.45 6.74
CA LEU A 94 -11.39 -8.58 7.30
C LEU A 94 -12.87 -8.24 7.35
N LEU A 95 -13.70 -9.19 6.91
CA LEU A 95 -15.14 -9.05 6.94
C LEU A 95 -15.63 -8.77 8.36
N CYS A 96 -16.44 -7.71 8.52
CA CYS A 96 -17.04 -7.31 9.79
C CYS A 96 -16.02 -7.09 10.93
N GLN A 97 -14.80 -6.68 10.60
CA GLN A 97 -13.71 -6.55 11.56
C GLN A 97 -12.82 -5.35 11.28
N ASN A 98 -12.09 -4.94 12.32
CA ASN A 98 -11.05 -3.93 12.20
C ASN A 98 -10.11 -4.29 11.03
N GLY A 99 -9.64 -3.26 10.35
CA GLY A 99 -8.60 -3.41 9.36
C GLY A 99 -7.38 -4.11 9.96
N THR A 100 -6.75 -4.95 9.17
CA THR A 100 -5.47 -5.52 9.54
C THR A 100 -4.36 -4.48 9.39
N GLY A 101 -3.38 -4.61 10.27
CA GLY A 101 -2.14 -3.84 10.33
C GLY A 101 -1.13 -4.62 11.19
N PRO A 102 0.08 -4.10 11.42
CA PRO A 102 1.04 -4.74 12.30
C PRO A 102 0.47 -4.79 13.72
N ALA A 103 0.40 -5.99 14.31
CA ALA A 103 -0.13 -6.19 15.67
C ALA A 103 0.93 -6.02 16.78
N ALA A 104 2.21 -5.92 16.43
CA ALA A 104 3.32 -5.85 17.37
C ALA A 104 4.37 -4.82 16.93
N THR A 105 5.10 -4.28 17.90
CA THR A 105 6.19 -3.32 17.68
C THR A 105 7.32 -3.94 16.85
N PRO A 106 7.89 -3.24 15.87
CA PRO A 106 7.51 -1.90 15.39
C PRO A 106 6.19 -1.93 14.60
N LEU A 107 5.23 -1.06 14.98
CA LEU A 107 3.97 -0.80 14.27
C LEU A 107 4.16 -0.11 12.90
N SER A 108 5.30 -0.36 12.25
CA SER A 108 5.62 0.00 10.87
C SER A 108 4.52 -0.50 9.93
N GLY A 109 3.65 0.40 9.49
CA GLY A 109 2.45 0.11 8.70
C GLY A 109 1.10 0.40 9.37
N GLY A 110 1.08 0.99 10.58
CA GLY A 110 -0.11 1.56 11.23
C GLY A 110 -1.19 0.55 11.65
N ARG A 111 -2.04 0.88 12.62
CA ARG A 111 -3.20 0.04 12.93
C ARG A 111 -4.23 0.18 11.80
N GLY A 112 -4.92 -0.92 11.47
CA GLY A 112 -6.05 -0.82 10.55
C GLY A 112 -7.21 -0.06 11.18
N GLY A 113 -8.09 0.44 10.33
CA GLY A 113 -9.23 1.23 10.77
C GLY A 113 -10.22 0.40 11.57
N CYS A 114 -10.95 1.05 12.47
CA CYS A 114 -11.84 0.33 13.38
C CYS A 114 -13.11 -0.10 12.64
N ALA A 115 -13.50 -1.38 12.72
CA ALA A 115 -14.86 -1.75 12.36
C ALA A 115 -15.74 -1.58 13.58
N VAL A 116 -16.91 -1.00 13.35
CA VAL A 116 -17.78 -0.53 14.40
C VAL A 116 -19.19 -1.03 14.13
N ARG A 117 -20.20 -0.43 14.75
CA ARG A 117 -21.57 -0.87 14.54
C ARG A 117 -22.05 -0.56 13.12
N ASP A 118 -21.70 0.64 12.63
CA ASP A 118 -22.26 1.27 11.42
C ASP A 118 -21.14 1.51 10.36
N SER A 119 -20.24 2.49 10.52
CA SER A 119 -19.15 2.73 9.52
C SER A 119 -17.75 2.23 9.88
N GLY A 120 -17.07 1.56 8.97
CA GLY A 120 -15.64 1.25 9.08
C GLY A 120 -14.72 2.49 9.03
N GLY A 121 -13.73 2.54 9.91
CA GLY A 121 -12.70 3.57 9.96
C GLY A 121 -11.56 3.33 8.97
N GLY A 122 -10.77 4.35 8.65
CA GLY A 122 -9.70 4.24 7.66
C GLY A 122 -8.42 3.58 8.18
N GLY A 123 -7.66 2.90 7.33
CA GLY A 123 -6.34 2.36 7.68
C GLY A 123 -5.33 3.49 7.89
N ALA A 124 -4.26 3.22 8.64
CA ALA A 124 -3.11 4.13 8.75
C ALA A 124 -1.83 3.49 8.20
N HIS A 125 -0.88 4.28 7.71
CA HIS A 125 0.49 3.80 7.47
C HIS A 125 1.33 3.90 8.75
N PHE A 126 0.96 4.80 9.66
CA PHE A 126 1.60 5.03 10.96
C PHE A 126 0.57 5.37 12.04
N GLY A 127 0.85 4.95 13.28
CA GLY A 127 -0.03 5.25 14.40
C GLY A 127 -1.37 4.49 14.36
N GLY A 128 -2.45 5.15 14.77
CA GLY A 128 -3.79 4.57 14.80
C GLY A 128 -4.55 4.76 13.49
N GLY A 129 -5.30 3.74 13.07
CA GLY A 129 -6.32 3.88 12.02
C GLY A 129 -7.45 4.82 12.44
N GLY A 130 -8.11 5.42 11.46
CA GLY A 130 -9.19 6.40 11.63
C GLY A 130 -10.47 5.76 12.13
N ARG A 131 -11.43 6.62 12.49
CA ARG A 131 -12.78 6.23 12.90
C ARG A 131 -13.78 6.38 11.75
N GLY A 132 -14.77 5.50 11.71
CA GLY A 132 -15.98 5.76 10.94
C GLY A 132 -16.98 6.57 11.76
N THR A 133 -18.10 6.93 11.14
CA THR A 133 -19.23 7.57 11.83
C THR A 133 -20.25 6.55 12.32
N ARG A 134 -21.13 7.00 13.21
CA ARG A 134 -22.41 6.33 13.54
C ARG A 134 -23.48 6.77 12.55
N ASP A 135 -24.67 6.18 12.67
CA ASP A 135 -25.90 6.78 12.12
C ASP A 135 -26.04 8.25 12.55
N CYS A 136 -25.96 9.18 11.61
CA CYS A 136 -26.03 10.61 11.92
C CYS A 136 -27.48 11.10 11.86
N PRO A 137 -28.12 11.44 13.00
CA PRO A 137 -29.52 11.83 13.02
C PRO A 137 -29.75 13.10 12.19
N GLY A 138 -30.57 12.98 11.13
CA GLY A 138 -30.81 14.09 10.20
C GLY A 138 -29.73 14.28 9.13
N GLY A 139 -28.80 13.33 8.97
CA GLY A 139 -27.82 13.29 7.88
C GLY A 139 -26.60 14.20 8.06
N ILE A 140 -26.40 14.76 9.26
CA ILE A 140 -25.26 15.63 9.59
C ILE A 140 -24.59 15.10 10.85
N CYS A 141 -23.32 14.74 10.75
CA CYS A 141 -22.54 14.25 11.89
C CYS A 141 -21.89 15.42 12.66
N THR A 142 -22.00 15.39 13.98
CA THR A 142 -21.39 16.33 14.92
C THR A 142 -20.27 15.68 15.73
N PHE A 143 -19.03 16.12 15.52
CA PHE A 143 -17.89 15.60 16.28
C PHE A 143 -17.94 16.14 17.72
N PRO A 144 -17.61 15.32 18.74
CA PRO A 144 -17.22 13.91 18.69
C PRO A 144 -18.39 12.90 18.71
N HIS A 145 -19.60 13.36 19.03
CA HIS A 145 -20.75 12.51 19.38
C HIS A 145 -21.10 11.43 18.34
N ASP A 146 -20.98 11.77 17.06
CA ASP A 146 -21.38 10.89 15.96
C ASP A 146 -20.21 10.08 15.36
N TRP A 147 -19.05 10.06 16.03
CA TRP A 147 -17.88 9.28 15.64
C TRP A 147 -17.70 8.05 16.53
N GLU A 148 -17.23 6.96 15.93
CA GLU A 148 -17.14 5.70 16.65
C GLU A 148 -15.86 5.58 17.47
N GLU A 149 -16.01 5.38 18.78
CA GLU A 149 -14.91 5.32 19.76
C GLU A 149 -14.43 3.89 20.05
N ASN A 150 -15.17 2.86 19.63
CA ASN A 150 -14.88 1.47 19.99
C ASN A 150 -14.11 0.71 18.90
N CYS A 151 -12.80 0.62 19.06
CA CYS A 151 -11.88 -0.12 18.18
C CYS A 151 -11.58 -1.56 18.65
N GLY A 152 -12.47 -2.21 19.40
CA GLY A 152 -12.20 -3.50 20.06
C GLY A 152 -12.48 -4.76 19.22
N THR A 153 -11.75 -5.85 19.51
CA THR A 153 -12.02 -7.20 18.98
C THR A 153 -13.23 -7.82 19.68
N TYR A 154 -14.18 -8.33 18.91
CA TYR A 154 -15.42 -8.91 19.40
C TYR A 154 -15.22 -10.24 20.13
N ALA A 155 -15.64 -10.32 21.40
CA ALA A 155 -15.81 -11.56 22.13
C ALA A 155 -17.30 -11.79 22.43
N GLY A 156 -18.00 -12.57 21.59
CA GLY A 156 -19.26 -13.23 22.00
C GLY A 156 -20.59 -12.54 21.64
N GLY A 157 -20.87 -12.41 20.35
CA GLY A 157 -22.22 -12.11 19.83
C GLY A 157 -23.28 -11.01 20.02
N THR A 158 -23.20 -10.13 21.02
CA THR A 158 -24.22 -9.08 21.23
C THR A 158 -23.61 -7.71 21.57
N THR A 159 -24.02 -6.68 20.83
CA THR A 159 -24.20 -5.22 21.18
C THR A 159 -23.83 -4.81 22.62
N CYS A 160 -23.10 -3.73 22.93
CA CYS A 160 -23.32 -2.31 22.58
C CYS A 160 -24.78 -1.89 22.30
N THR A 161 -25.70 -2.27 23.19
CA THR A 161 -27.12 -1.86 23.12
C THR A 161 -27.40 -0.54 23.83
N THR A 162 -26.45 -0.02 24.62
CA THR A 162 -26.65 1.19 25.42
C THR A 162 -25.41 2.07 25.39
N ILE A 163 -25.64 3.39 25.31
CA ILE A 163 -24.63 4.46 25.38
C ILE A 163 -23.67 4.25 26.57
N ALA A 164 -24.19 3.71 27.68
CA ALA A 164 -23.42 3.46 28.90
C ALA A 164 -22.30 2.41 28.77
N ALA A 165 -22.30 1.56 27.73
CA ALA A 165 -21.30 0.50 27.54
C ALA A 165 -20.28 0.77 26.41
N CYS A 166 -20.42 1.89 25.68
CA CYS A 166 -19.73 2.13 24.40
C CYS A 166 -19.11 3.54 24.30
N TYR A 167 -18.74 4.12 25.46
CA TYR A 167 -18.09 5.42 25.68
C TYR A 167 -18.98 6.68 25.73
N ASP A 168 -18.42 7.74 26.33
CA ASP A 168 -19.07 8.97 26.82
C ASP A 168 -19.17 10.09 25.77
N GLY A 169 -18.77 9.82 24.52
CA GLY A 169 -18.87 10.77 23.41
C GLY A 169 -17.88 11.91 23.52
N ASP A 170 -16.65 11.62 23.95
CA ASP A 170 -15.59 12.61 24.15
C ASP A 170 -14.57 12.67 22.99
N GLY A 171 -14.63 11.74 22.05
CA GLY A 171 -13.74 11.64 20.91
C GLY A 171 -12.36 11.06 21.24
N LEU A 172 -12.19 10.44 22.41
CA LEU A 172 -10.88 10.01 22.92
C LEU A 172 -10.71 8.47 22.96
N PRO A 173 -9.46 7.98 22.92
CA PRO A 173 -8.25 8.72 22.55
C PRO A 173 -8.26 9.08 21.06
N THR A 174 -7.72 10.25 20.72
CA THR A 174 -7.63 10.69 19.32
C THR A 174 -6.88 9.66 18.47
N VAL A 175 -7.47 9.32 17.32
CA VAL A 175 -6.81 8.49 16.29
C VAL A 175 -6.03 9.33 15.27
N ALA A 176 -6.06 10.66 15.41
CA ALA A 176 -5.33 11.57 14.54
C ALA A 176 -3.82 11.38 14.71
N GLY A 177 -3.18 10.77 13.70
CA GLY A 177 -1.76 10.91 13.37
C GLY A 177 -0.79 10.95 14.54
N GLN A 178 -0.72 9.86 15.32
CA GLN A 178 0.32 9.72 16.33
C GLN A 178 1.70 9.68 15.67
N PRO A 179 2.66 10.53 16.10
CA PRO A 179 4.02 10.49 15.56
C PRO A 179 4.63 9.10 15.73
N TYR A 180 5.31 8.63 14.69
CA TYR A 180 5.92 7.31 14.67
C TYR A 180 7.31 7.36 14.04
N THR A 181 8.27 6.64 14.63
CA THR A 181 9.59 6.45 14.04
C THR A 181 9.58 5.21 13.17
N HIS A 182 9.86 5.39 11.88
CA HIS A 182 9.94 4.31 10.92
C HIS A 182 11.31 4.26 10.26
N SER A 183 11.56 3.18 9.52
CA SER A 183 12.74 3.08 8.67
C SER A 183 12.32 2.70 7.28
N ILE A 184 12.72 3.52 6.31
CA ILE A 184 12.52 3.27 4.87
C ILE A 184 13.08 1.92 4.38
N TYR A 185 13.98 1.31 5.17
CA TYR A 185 14.55 0.00 4.88
C TYR A 185 13.71 -1.18 5.37
N ASN A 186 12.78 -0.95 6.31
CA ASN A 186 11.86 -1.98 6.74
C ASN A 186 10.82 -2.26 5.65
N ILE A 187 10.24 -3.46 5.70
CA ILE A 187 9.11 -3.79 4.84
C ILE A 187 7.85 -3.19 5.47
N GLU A 188 7.35 -2.09 4.90
CA GLU A 188 6.20 -1.34 5.41
C GLU A 188 5.05 -1.33 4.39
N PHE A 189 3.85 -1.66 4.85
CA PHE A 189 2.62 -1.68 4.06
C PHE A 189 1.63 -0.67 4.63
N GLY A 190 0.72 -0.18 3.82
CA GLY A 190 -0.47 0.49 4.36
C GLY A 190 -1.36 -0.50 5.09
N ALA A 191 -1.90 -0.12 6.25
CA ALA A 191 -2.98 -0.87 6.89
C ALA A 191 -4.26 -0.81 6.05
N SER A 192 -5.11 -1.82 6.20
CA SER A 192 -6.46 -1.80 5.62
C SER A 192 -7.42 -0.93 6.44
N GLY A 193 -8.49 -0.45 5.81
CA GLY A 193 -9.64 0.11 6.51
C GLY A 193 -10.41 -0.97 7.28
N GLY A 194 -11.18 -0.53 8.28
CA GLY A 194 -12.21 -1.34 8.93
C GLY A 194 -13.36 -1.56 7.97
N ASP A 195 -13.96 -2.74 8.03
CA ASP A 195 -15.13 -3.06 7.22
C ASP A 195 -16.37 -2.31 7.68
N ALA A 196 -17.36 -2.25 6.79
CA ALA A 196 -18.68 -1.74 7.13
C ALA A 196 -19.25 -2.51 8.32
N GLY A 197 -20.09 -1.82 9.07
CA GLY A 197 -20.87 -2.36 10.16
C GLY A 197 -21.60 -3.61 9.74
N CYS A 198 -21.46 -4.67 10.53
CA CYS A 198 -22.33 -5.83 10.38
C CYS A 198 -23.29 -5.95 11.55
N ARG A 199 -23.16 -5.11 12.58
CA ARG A 199 -23.63 -5.42 13.93
C ARG A 199 -25.08 -5.03 14.16
N ASP A 200 -25.62 -4.08 13.41
CA ASP A 200 -27.03 -3.69 13.43
C ASP A 200 -27.92 -4.59 12.54
N GLY A 201 -27.31 -5.46 11.74
CA GLY A 201 -27.96 -6.43 10.87
C GLY A 201 -27.65 -6.25 9.39
N ASP A 202 -26.97 -5.16 9.01
CA ASP A 202 -26.85 -4.77 7.63
C ASP A 202 -25.71 -5.46 6.88
N GLY A 203 -24.52 -5.59 7.49
CA GLY A 203 -23.41 -6.39 6.93
C GLY A 203 -23.49 -7.93 7.06
N TRP A 204 -24.35 -8.50 7.93
CA TRP A 204 -24.52 -9.98 8.03
C TRP A 204 -25.64 -10.54 7.15
N SER A 205 -26.54 -9.69 6.67
CA SER A 205 -27.62 -10.13 5.81
C SER A 205 -27.13 -10.32 4.37
N ALA A 206 -27.69 -11.29 3.64
CA ALA A 206 -27.27 -11.54 2.28
C ALA A 206 -27.57 -10.33 1.35
N PRO A 207 -26.62 -9.93 0.48
CA PRO A 207 -25.29 -10.51 0.33
C PRO A 207 -24.29 -10.00 1.39
N VAL A 208 -23.65 -10.93 2.11
CA VAL A 208 -22.51 -10.62 2.97
C VAL A 208 -21.37 -10.11 2.08
N CYS A 209 -20.91 -8.88 2.31
CA CYS A 209 -19.96 -8.20 1.44
C CYS A 209 -18.88 -7.51 2.26
N MET A 210 -17.62 -7.87 2.01
CA MET A 210 -16.48 -7.13 2.53
C MET A 210 -16.23 -5.92 1.62
N VAL A 211 -16.43 -4.73 2.15
CA VAL A 211 -16.37 -3.46 1.42
C VAL A 211 -15.22 -2.56 1.87
N ALA A 212 -14.45 -2.95 2.88
CA ALA A 212 -13.22 -2.25 3.28
C ALA A 212 -12.14 -2.20 2.20
N GLY A 213 -11.41 -1.08 2.20
CA GLY A 213 -10.28 -0.86 1.34
C GLY A 213 -9.00 -1.54 1.86
N PRO A 214 -8.33 -2.40 1.07
CA PRO A 214 -6.99 -2.87 1.40
C PRO A 214 -5.96 -1.74 1.33
N GLY A 215 -4.91 -1.83 2.16
CA GLY A 215 -3.81 -0.86 2.14
C GLY A 215 -2.86 -1.05 0.96
N GLY A 216 -2.03 -0.05 0.69
CA GLY A 216 -1.02 -0.09 -0.38
C GLY A 216 0.16 -1.01 -0.04
N GLY A 217 0.71 -1.67 -1.05
CA GLY A 217 1.89 -2.53 -0.89
C GLY A 217 3.19 -1.74 -0.85
N ARG A 218 4.32 -2.44 -1.04
CA ARG A 218 5.66 -1.87 -1.05
C ARG A 218 6.34 -2.10 -2.39
N ILE A 219 6.95 -1.04 -2.93
CA ILE A 219 7.78 -1.08 -4.13
C ILE A 219 9.16 -0.53 -3.78
N VAL A 220 10.21 -1.30 -4.04
CA VAL A 220 11.60 -0.84 -3.98
C VAL A 220 12.26 -1.01 -5.33
N LEU A 221 12.77 0.07 -5.89
CA LEU A 221 13.60 0.06 -7.10
C LEU A 221 15.01 0.46 -6.72
N ALA A 222 15.95 -0.48 -6.81
CA ALA A 222 17.35 -0.28 -6.45
C ALA A 222 18.25 -0.42 -7.68
N ALA A 223 18.77 0.71 -8.16
CA ALA A 223 19.77 0.77 -9.21
C ALA A 223 21.08 1.37 -8.71
N VAL A 224 21.72 0.66 -7.78
CA VAL A 224 22.99 1.01 -7.15
C VAL A 224 24.04 -0.01 -7.57
N THR A 225 25.22 0.47 -7.98
CA THR A 225 26.31 -0.37 -8.45
C THR A 225 27.60 -0.06 -7.68
N PRO A 226 28.54 -1.03 -7.58
CA PRO A 226 29.84 -0.77 -6.93
C PRO A 226 30.65 0.37 -7.56
N LEU A 227 30.34 0.72 -8.81
CA LEU A 227 31.04 1.76 -9.56
C LEU A 227 30.32 3.12 -9.53
N GLY A 228 29.16 3.23 -8.88
CA GLY A 228 28.40 4.48 -8.86
C GLY A 228 27.75 4.83 -10.22
N THR A 229 27.51 3.84 -11.07
CA THR A 229 27.00 4.01 -12.45
C THR A 229 25.56 3.50 -12.64
N GLY A 230 24.88 3.12 -11.57
CA GLY A 230 23.51 2.65 -11.63
C GLY A 230 22.55 3.76 -12.08
N VAL A 231 21.50 3.39 -12.82
CA VAL A 231 20.54 4.34 -13.39
C VAL A 231 19.11 3.90 -13.14
N LEU A 232 18.31 4.82 -12.60
CA LEU A 232 16.87 4.71 -12.48
C LEU A 232 16.21 5.83 -13.30
N ASP A 233 15.52 5.48 -14.38
CA ASP A 233 14.77 6.42 -15.24
C ASP A 233 13.28 6.06 -15.24
N ILE A 234 12.47 6.89 -14.58
CA ILE A 234 11.03 6.71 -14.43
C ILE A 234 10.30 7.79 -15.20
N ARG A 235 9.53 7.39 -16.19
CA ARG A 235 8.64 8.27 -16.97
C ARG A 235 7.17 7.87 -16.82
N GLY A 236 6.91 6.63 -16.45
CA GLY A 236 5.59 6.08 -16.20
C GLY A 236 5.16 6.15 -14.74
N GLN A 237 4.39 5.17 -14.30
CA GLN A 237 3.73 5.19 -13.00
C GLN A 237 4.34 4.20 -12.01
N ILE A 238 4.60 4.64 -10.78
CA ILE A 238 4.96 3.79 -9.64
C ILE A 238 3.92 4.04 -8.55
N VAL A 239 3.01 3.09 -8.35
CA VAL A 239 1.77 3.33 -7.58
C VAL A 239 1.62 2.29 -6.48
N ALA A 240 1.64 2.72 -5.23
CA ALA A 240 1.45 1.91 -4.04
C ALA A 240 0.30 2.46 -3.19
N GLU A 241 -0.82 2.83 -3.81
CA GLU A 241 -1.94 3.48 -3.11
C GLU A 241 -2.75 2.50 -2.25
N GLY A 242 -3.37 3.03 -1.20
CA GLY A 242 -4.47 2.36 -0.54
C GLY A 242 -5.69 2.31 -1.44
N ARG A 243 -6.47 1.24 -1.35
CA ARG A 243 -7.79 1.22 -1.99
C ARG A 243 -8.80 1.88 -1.09
N ARG A 244 -9.77 2.50 -1.72
CA ARG A 244 -10.92 3.06 -1.03
C ARG A 244 -11.80 1.99 -0.38
N GLY A 245 -12.56 2.41 0.62
CA GLY A 245 -13.70 1.66 1.13
C GLY A 245 -14.93 1.90 0.26
N CYS A 246 -15.92 1.03 0.42
CA CYS A 246 -17.20 1.07 -0.27
C CYS A 246 -18.34 1.04 0.75
N GLY A 247 -19.54 1.43 0.31
CA GLY A 247 -20.76 1.25 1.10
C GLY A 247 -21.42 -0.09 0.85
N ILE A 248 -22.17 -0.59 1.81
CA ILE A 248 -23.21 -1.61 1.66
C ILE A 248 -24.40 -1.16 2.51
N LYS A 249 -25.59 -1.13 1.92
CA LYS A 249 -26.78 -0.58 2.60
C LYS A 249 -26.55 0.87 3.07
N ASN A 250 -26.88 1.17 4.30
CA ASN A 250 -26.62 2.43 4.99
C ASN A 250 -25.25 2.42 5.69
N ASP A 251 -24.41 1.41 5.45
CA ASP A 251 -23.11 1.30 6.10
C ASP A 251 -21.96 1.58 5.12
N SER A 252 -20.89 2.17 5.64
CA SER A 252 -19.73 2.58 4.85
C SER A 252 -18.43 2.08 5.43
N ALA A 253 -17.61 1.39 4.64
CA ALA A 253 -16.31 0.90 5.09
C ALA A 253 -15.19 1.93 4.94
N GLY A 254 -14.09 1.74 5.65
CA GLY A 254 -12.95 2.63 5.57
C GLY A 254 -12.04 2.37 4.38
N GLY A 255 -11.33 3.42 3.94
CA GLY A 255 -10.25 3.31 2.97
C GLY A 255 -8.97 2.78 3.58
N GLY A 256 -8.21 1.99 2.83
CA GLY A 256 -6.88 1.53 3.20
C GLY A 256 -5.85 2.66 3.10
N ALA A 257 -4.80 2.60 3.92
CA ALA A 257 -3.72 3.55 3.87
C ALA A 257 -2.85 3.36 2.62
N GLY A 258 -2.14 4.43 2.24
CA GLY A 258 -1.06 4.37 1.26
C GLY A 258 0.02 3.37 1.65
N GLY A 259 0.78 2.90 0.68
CA GLY A 259 1.89 1.96 0.85
C GLY A 259 3.25 2.67 0.94
N SER A 260 4.32 2.00 0.51
CA SER A 260 5.66 2.59 0.49
C SER A 260 6.33 2.43 -0.88
N VAL A 261 6.99 3.50 -1.32
CA VAL A 261 7.81 3.52 -2.53
C VAL A 261 9.21 4.01 -2.17
N LEU A 262 10.22 3.17 -2.41
CA LEU A 262 11.63 3.54 -2.27
C LEU A 262 12.31 3.48 -3.63
N LEU A 263 12.78 4.63 -4.11
CA LEU A 263 13.57 4.78 -5.32
C LEU A 263 15.00 5.05 -4.89
N ALA A 264 15.92 4.10 -5.09
CA ALA A 264 17.31 4.23 -4.70
C ALA A 264 18.24 3.96 -5.89
N SER A 265 19.05 4.93 -6.30
CA SER A 265 19.98 4.73 -7.41
C SER A 265 21.23 5.60 -7.28
N ASP A 266 22.30 5.22 -8.00
CA ASP A 266 23.42 6.14 -8.17
C ASP A 266 22.99 7.40 -8.95
N ASN A 267 22.10 7.24 -9.94
CA ASN A 267 21.56 8.33 -10.76
C ASN A 267 20.03 8.18 -10.94
N VAL A 268 19.26 9.07 -10.32
CA VAL A 268 17.79 9.11 -10.46
C VAL A 268 17.35 10.17 -11.48
N ASN A 269 16.55 9.75 -12.47
CA ASN A 269 15.85 10.61 -13.42
C ASN A 269 14.34 10.34 -13.34
N ILE A 270 13.55 11.37 -13.03
CA ILE A 270 12.09 11.31 -12.96
C ILE A 270 11.54 12.29 -14.00
N GLY A 271 10.95 11.72 -15.05
CA GLY A 271 10.50 12.44 -16.24
C GLY A 271 9.21 13.23 -16.04
N GLN A 272 8.88 14.08 -17.01
CA GLN A 272 7.71 14.96 -17.00
C GLN A 272 6.37 14.26 -16.74
N SER A 273 6.18 13.06 -17.29
CA SER A 273 4.93 12.28 -17.20
C SER A 273 4.89 11.33 -15.99
N ALA A 274 5.94 11.31 -15.17
CA ALA A 274 6.03 10.35 -14.09
C ALA A 274 4.98 10.63 -13.01
N VAL A 275 4.34 9.57 -12.52
CA VAL A 275 3.43 9.62 -11.37
C VAL A 275 3.94 8.64 -10.32
N ILE A 276 4.31 9.15 -9.16
CA ILE A 276 4.79 8.35 -8.03
C ILE A 276 3.81 8.56 -6.88
N SER A 277 3.09 7.51 -6.53
CA SER A 277 1.99 7.60 -5.58
C SER A 277 2.07 6.54 -4.50
N ALA A 278 1.82 6.98 -3.27
CA ALA A 278 1.54 6.20 -2.09
C ALA A 278 0.37 6.86 -1.33
N ALA A 279 -0.63 7.37 -2.04
CA ALA A 279 -1.79 8.02 -1.41
C ALA A 279 -2.69 7.02 -0.67
N GLY A 280 -3.41 7.53 0.34
CA GLY A 280 -4.48 6.79 1.01
C GLY A 280 -5.71 6.60 0.11
N GLY A 281 -6.52 5.60 0.41
CA GLY A 281 -7.80 5.34 -0.26
C GLY A 281 -8.96 6.11 0.39
N ILE A 282 -9.90 6.60 -0.40
CA ILE A 282 -11.07 7.35 0.11
C ILE A 282 -11.94 6.45 1.00
N GLY A 283 -12.58 7.01 2.02
CA GLY A 283 -13.61 6.30 2.77
C GLY A 283 -14.80 5.87 1.89
N GLY A 284 -15.48 4.81 2.27
CA GLY A 284 -16.74 4.42 1.66
C GLY A 284 -17.82 5.47 1.88
N ASN A 285 -18.72 5.55 0.92
CA ASN A 285 -20.04 6.13 1.09
C ASN A 285 -21.05 5.25 0.34
N THR A 286 -22.33 5.56 0.45
CA THR A 286 -23.43 4.79 -0.15
C THR A 286 -23.75 5.18 -1.61
N GLN A 287 -22.93 6.03 -2.24
CA GLN A 287 -23.09 6.44 -3.63
C GLN A 287 -22.49 5.41 -4.61
N PRO A 288 -23.05 5.28 -5.83
CA PRO A 288 -22.44 4.49 -6.89
C PRO A 288 -21.09 5.06 -7.34
N TYR A 289 -20.15 4.16 -7.63
CA TYR A 289 -18.80 4.49 -8.07
C TYR A 289 -18.41 3.82 -9.39
N PRO A 290 -17.30 4.28 -10.01
CA PRO A 290 -16.77 3.66 -11.22
C PRO A 290 -16.63 2.15 -11.08
N ALA A 291 -16.94 1.43 -12.16
CA ALA A 291 -16.89 -0.03 -12.19
C ALA A 291 -15.49 -0.55 -11.83
N GLY A 292 -15.44 -1.52 -10.92
CA GLY A 292 -14.21 -2.24 -10.55
C GLY A 292 -13.49 -1.72 -9.30
N GLU A 293 -13.93 -0.60 -8.71
CA GLU A 293 -13.38 -0.13 -7.42
C GLU A 293 -14.01 -0.84 -6.23
N CYS A 294 -15.31 -1.12 -6.31
CA CYS A 294 -16.07 -1.84 -5.29
C CYS A 294 -16.41 -3.27 -5.74
N PRO A 295 -16.53 -4.22 -4.79
CA PRO A 295 -17.09 -5.54 -5.10
C PRO A 295 -18.52 -5.39 -5.62
N ALA A 296 -19.00 -6.38 -6.39
CA ALA A 296 -20.34 -6.33 -6.99
C ALA A 296 -21.49 -6.26 -5.97
N CYS A 297 -21.23 -6.67 -4.72
CA CYS A 297 -22.17 -6.56 -3.60
C CYS A 297 -22.09 -5.21 -2.87
N GLY A 298 -21.09 -4.40 -3.15
CA GLY A 298 -21.01 -3.02 -2.68
C GLY A 298 -22.12 -2.19 -3.33
N GLN A 299 -22.71 -1.31 -2.55
CA GLN A 299 -23.91 -0.58 -2.93
C GLN A 299 -23.66 0.44 -4.06
N THR A 300 -24.71 0.65 -4.84
CA THR A 300 -24.76 1.62 -5.94
C THR A 300 -25.93 2.61 -5.83
N SER A 301 -26.70 2.62 -4.73
CA SER A 301 -27.91 3.45 -4.62
C SER A 301 -28.50 3.54 -3.19
N GLY A 302 -27.72 3.97 -2.19
CA GLY A 302 -28.21 4.17 -0.82
C GLY A 302 -28.49 5.63 -0.46
N THR A 303 -29.24 5.83 0.63
CA THR A 303 -29.29 7.11 1.35
C THR A 303 -27.93 7.33 2.00
N CYS A 304 -27.44 8.56 2.05
CA CYS A 304 -26.18 8.83 2.73
C CYS A 304 -26.40 9.25 4.17
N ASP A 305 -26.39 8.28 5.05
CA ASP A 305 -26.55 8.39 6.49
C ASP A 305 -25.23 8.21 7.25
N ASP A 306 -24.27 7.48 6.67
CA ASP A 306 -22.97 7.21 7.28
C ASP A 306 -21.77 7.40 6.32
N CYS A 307 -20.56 7.49 6.88
CA CYS A 307 -19.34 7.75 6.14
C CYS A 307 -18.14 6.98 6.69
N GLY A 308 -17.52 6.19 5.82
CA GLY A 308 -16.30 5.47 6.13
C GLY A 308 -15.12 6.41 6.34
N GLY A 309 -14.18 6.02 7.19
CA GLY A 309 -12.95 6.79 7.40
C GLY A 309 -12.01 6.74 6.19
N GLY A 310 -11.32 7.85 5.89
CA GLY A 310 -10.34 7.91 4.79
C GLY A 310 -9.04 7.20 5.16
N GLY A 311 -8.31 6.62 4.22
CA GLY A 311 -7.01 6.01 4.49
C GLY A 311 -5.92 7.04 4.74
N GLY A 312 -5.00 6.76 5.65
CA GLY A 312 -3.80 7.57 5.88
C GLY A 312 -2.85 7.58 4.69
N GLY A 313 -2.01 8.61 4.60
CA GLY A 313 -0.99 8.73 3.56
C GLY A 313 0.13 7.71 3.72
N GLY A 314 0.80 7.36 2.63
CA GLY A 314 1.97 6.48 2.60
C GLY A 314 3.28 7.25 2.48
N ILE A 315 4.32 6.57 2.00
CA ILE A 315 5.67 7.11 1.91
C ILE A 315 6.19 7.01 0.48
N VAL A 316 6.82 8.08 0.02
CA VAL A 316 7.71 8.05 -1.14
C VAL A 316 9.06 8.60 -0.72
N SER A 317 10.12 7.81 -0.92
CA SER A 317 11.50 8.22 -0.67
C SER A 317 12.33 8.10 -1.93
N VAL A 318 13.07 9.16 -2.28
CA VAL A 318 13.98 9.20 -3.42
C VAL A 318 15.41 9.41 -2.96
N LEU A 319 16.23 8.38 -3.07
CA LEU A 319 17.65 8.39 -2.74
C LEU A 319 18.50 8.35 -4.02
N SER A 320 19.33 9.36 -4.22
CA SER A 320 20.20 9.46 -5.39
C SER A 320 21.66 9.70 -4.96
N GLY A 321 22.59 8.94 -5.52
CA GLY A 321 24.03 9.09 -5.27
C GLY A 321 24.62 10.35 -5.91
N ALA A 322 24.04 10.80 -7.02
CA ALA A 322 24.25 12.10 -7.66
C ALA A 322 23.01 13.01 -7.46
N PRO A 323 23.07 14.32 -7.74
CA PRO A 323 21.87 15.16 -7.75
C PRO A 323 20.77 14.56 -8.62
N ALA A 324 19.61 14.26 -8.02
CA ALA A 324 18.48 13.70 -8.75
C ALA A 324 17.94 14.71 -9.76
N VAL A 325 17.56 14.24 -10.95
CA VAL A 325 16.90 15.04 -11.98
C VAL A 325 15.40 14.74 -11.91
N ILE A 326 14.65 15.59 -11.22
CA ILE A 326 13.21 15.46 -11.06
C ILE A 326 12.54 16.58 -11.87
N HIS A 327 11.77 16.21 -12.89
CA HIS A 327 11.04 17.18 -13.68
C HIS A 327 9.95 17.87 -12.85
N GLN A 328 9.77 19.18 -13.00
CA GLN A 328 8.81 19.99 -12.22
C GLN A 328 7.33 19.61 -12.38
N LEU A 329 7.02 18.79 -13.37
CA LEU A 329 5.65 18.30 -13.65
C LEU A 329 5.46 16.84 -13.25
N ALA A 330 6.51 16.17 -12.75
CA ALA A 330 6.36 14.86 -12.14
C ALA A 330 5.42 14.99 -10.93
N GLU A 331 4.49 14.05 -10.80
CA GLU A 331 3.48 14.09 -9.75
C GLU A 331 3.86 13.15 -8.61
N PHE A 332 3.85 13.68 -7.38
CA PHE A 332 4.06 12.93 -6.15
C PHE A 332 2.80 13.00 -5.29
N LYS A 333 2.20 11.85 -5.01
CA LYS A 333 0.98 11.75 -4.20
C LYS A 333 1.25 10.93 -2.95
N VAL A 334 1.34 11.59 -1.81
CA VAL A 334 1.52 10.92 -0.51
C VAL A 334 0.40 11.24 0.47
N GLY A 335 -0.52 12.15 0.12
CA GLY A 335 -1.60 12.55 1.01
C GLY A 335 -2.47 11.38 1.47
N GLY A 336 -2.94 11.45 2.71
CA GLY A 336 -4.10 10.68 3.13
C GLY A 336 -5.34 11.12 2.35
N ALA A 337 -6.36 10.29 2.38
CA ALA A 337 -7.62 10.56 1.69
C ALA A 337 -8.68 11.11 2.63
N ALA A 338 -9.68 11.75 2.03
CA ALA A 338 -10.90 12.13 2.74
C ALA A 338 -11.68 10.88 3.18
N GLY A 339 -12.46 11.03 4.27
CA GLY A 339 -13.56 10.10 4.55
C GLY A 339 -14.60 10.09 3.44
N GLY A 340 -15.61 9.22 3.58
CA GLY A 340 -16.75 9.12 2.67
C GLY A 340 -17.30 10.50 2.30
N VAL A 341 -17.59 10.73 1.02
CA VAL A 341 -18.00 12.04 0.51
C VAL A 341 -19.52 12.13 0.53
N CYS A 342 -20.08 12.53 1.66
CA CYS A 342 -21.49 12.92 1.79
C CYS A 342 -21.61 14.21 2.60
N SER A 343 -22.81 14.56 3.10
CA SER A 343 -22.94 15.60 4.13
C SER A 343 -22.21 15.26 5.44
N CYS A 344 -21.75 14.01 5.58
CA CYS A 344 -20.77 13.55 6.55
C CYS A 344 -19.39 13.35 5.92
N ALA A 345 -18.34 13.32 6.75
CA ALA A 345 -17.03 12.82 6.38
C ALA A 345 -16.47 12.02 7.56
N GLY A 346 -16.22 10.73 7.34
CA GLY A 346 -15.53 9.89 8.32
C GLY A 346 -14.12 10.43 8.59
N GLU A 347 -13.55 10.09 9.75
CA GLU A 347 -12.19 10.53 10.08
C GLU A 347 -11.17 9.89 9.15
N ALA A 348 -10.26 10.70 8.62
CA ALA A 348 -9.08 10.17 7.96
C ALA A 348 -8.22 9.39 8.98
N GLY A 349 -7.90 8.15 8.64
CA GLY A 349 -6.91 7.34 9.31
C GLY A 349 -5.54 7.98 9.27
N GLY A 350 -4.80 7.78 10.36
CA GLY A 350 -3.73 8.67 10.76
C GLY A 350 -2.70 9.01 9.68
N GLY A 351 -2.38 10.31 9.62
CA GLY A 351 -1.13 10.84 9.07
C GLY A 351 -1.24 11.48 7.69
N ALA A 352 -0.69 12.69 7.58
CA ALA A 352 -0.15 13.16 6.31
C ALA A 352 0.91 12.14 5.86
N GLY A 353 0.89 11.72 4.60
CA GLY A 353 2.00 10.90 4.12
C GLY A 353 3.27 11.72 3.95
N GLU A 354 4.33 11.02 3.63
CA GLU A 354 5.68 11.55 3.70
C GLU A 354 6.36 11.47 2.33
N LEU A 355 6.96 12.58 1.92
CA LEU A 355 7.82 12.68 0.75
C LEU A 355 9.23 13.03 1.23
N GLN A 356 10.20 12.16 0.94
CA GLN A 356 11.61 12.29 1.33
C GLN A 356 12.53 12.33 0.11
#